data_AF-A0A7I8BM24-F1
#
_entry.id   AF-A0A7I8BM24-F1
#
_cell.length_a   1.000
_cell.length_b   1.000
_cell.length_c   1.000
_cell.angle_alpha   90.00
_cell.angle_beta   90.00
_cell.angle_gamma   90.00
#
_symmetry.space_group_name_H-M   'P 1'
#
loop_
_entity.id
_entity.type
_entity.pdbx_description
1 polymer ?
#
loop_
_entity_poly.entity_id
_entity_poly.type
_entity_poly.pdbx_seq_one_letter_code
_entity_poly.pdbx_strand_id
1 'polypeptide(L)'
;MKSIRIAAALALLSPVVCHATLGAAPSAGTHTPQPALRAAASVATSSPSYTVHESTTTDGVTIREYATPSNVVFAVTWQGPTRPDMRALLGRYFPNFVAAGQRVARGTGPMIARDGELQIESFGHPGVFSGRAYVPRLVPVDVKVEALQ
;
A
#
# COMPACT_ATOMS: atom_id res chain seq x y z
N MET A 1 -22.38 13.22 -55.76
CA MET A 1 -21.08 13.59 -55.16
C MET A 1 -21.27 14.06 -53.71
N LYS A 2 -21.01 13.20 -52.71
CA LYS A 2 -20.41 13.59 -51.42
C LYS A 2 -20.14 12.33 -50.59
N SER A 3 -18.88 11.92 -50.51
CA SER A 3 -18.40 10.90 -49.58
C SER A 3 -18.14 11.57 -48.22
N ILE A 4 -18.77 11.07 -47.15
CA ILE A 4 -18.50 11.51 -45.76
C ILE A 4 -17.45 10.58 -45.17
N ARG A 5 -16.40 11.20 -44.64
CA ARG A 5 -15.16 10.58 -44.16
C ARG A 5 -15.35 9.99 -42.76
N ILE A 6 -14.61 8.89 -42.56
CA ILE A 6 -14.44 8.08 -41.36
C ILE A 6 -14.02 8.94 -40.17
N ALA A 7 -14.67 8.76 -39.01
CA ALA A 7 -14.13 9.15 -37.72
C ALA A 7 -13.85 7.87 -36.92
N ALA A 8 -12.59 7.44 -36.93
CA ALA A 8 -12.10 6.37 -36.09
C ALA A 8 -12.06 6.87 -34.64
N ALA A 9 -12.99 6.40 -33.81
CA ALA A 9 -12.95 6.62 -32.37
C ALA A 9 -11.86 5.71 -31.77
N LEU A 10 -10.64 6.24 -31.67
CA LEU A 10 -9.55 5.61 -30.95
C LEU A 10 -9.87 5.72 -29.45
N ALA A 11 -10.45 4.65 -28.89
CA ALA A 11 -10.69 4.55 -27.46
C ALA A 11 -9.34 4.55 -26.72
N LEU A 12 -9.05 5.66 -26.06
CA LEU A 12 -7.91 5.80 -25.15
C LEU A 12 -8.10 4.81 -24.00
N LEU A 13 -7.40 3.66 -24.05
CA LEU A 13 -7.16 2.82 -22.87
C LEU A 13 -6.25 3.63 -21.93
N SER A 14 -6.83 4.44 -21.06
CA SER A 14 -6.09 4.97 -19.90
C SER A 14 -5.78 3.80 -18.96
N PRO A 15 -4.51 3.62 -18.52
CA PRO A 15 -4.19 2.66 -17.50
C PRO A 15 -4.88 3.09 -16.20
N VAL A 16 -5.90 2.35 -15.79
CA VAL A 16 -6.41 2.46 -14.42
C VAL A 16 -5.30 1.92 -13.53
N VAL A 17 -4.67 2.81 -12.77
CA VAL A 17 -3.71 2.42 -11.73
C VAL A 17 -4.52 1.74 -10.62
N CYS A 18 -4.70 0.43 -10.74
CA CYS A 18 -5.30 -0.40 -9.70
C CYS A 18 -4.21 -0.68 -8.67
N HIS A 19 -4.34 -0.06 -7.49
CA HIS A 19 -3.50 -0.40 -6.34
C HIS A 19 -3.82 -1.81 -5.83
N ALA A 20 -2.82 -2.48 -5.26
CA ALA A 20 -2.96 -3.83 -4.76
C ALA A 20 -3.71 -3.79 -3.45
N THR A 21 -4.65 -4.72 -3.31
CA THR A 21 -5.36 -4.88 -2.06
C THR A 21 -4.50 -5.71 -1.10
N LEU A 22 -4.46 -5.30 0.17
CA LEU A 22 -3.70 -6.00 1.21
C LEU A 22 -4.10 -7.49 1.27
N GLY A 23 -3.12 -8.37 1.11
CA GLY A 23 -3.31 -9.82 1.01
C GLY A 23 -3.61 -10.34 -0.41
N ALA A 24 -3.43 -9.54 -1.46
CA ALA A 24 -3.47 -9.95 -2.87
C ALA A 24 -2.13 -9.68 -3.57
N ALA A 25 -2.09 -9.84 -4.90
CA ALA A 25 -0.90 -9.58 -5.71
C ALA A 25 -0.58 -8.08 -5.80
N PRO A 26 0.72 -7.69 -5.80
CA PRO A 26 1.16 -6.30 -5.90
C PRO A 26 0.80 -5.67 -7.25
N SER A 27 0.76 -4.34 -7.26
CA SER A 27 0.46 -3.54 -8.44
C SER A 27 1.60 -3.57 -9.44
N ALA A 28 1.25 -3.33 -10.71
CA ALA A 28 2.23 -2.97 -11.74
C ALA A 28 2.82 -1.59 -11.39
N GLY A 29 3.95 -1.58 -10.68
CA GLY A 29 4.68 -0.40 -10.24
C GLY A 29 6.19 -0.62 -10.35
N THR A 30 6.97 0.40 -10.01
CA THR A 30 8.43 0.28 -10.00
C THR A 30 8.83 -0.67 -8.88
N HIS A 31 9.35 -1.83 -9.25
CA HIS A 31 9.87 -2.80 -8.29
C HIS A 31 11.27 -2.37 -7.86
N THR A 32 11.39 -1.98 -6.60
CA THR A 32 12.71 -1.79 -5.97
C THR A 32 12.93 -2.92 -4.97
N PRO A 33 13.87 -3.85 -5.21
CA PRO A 33 14.23 -4.83 -4.20
C PRO A 33 14.88 -4.10 -3.03
N GLN A 34 14.19 -4.00 -1.89
CA GLN A 34 14.80 -3.43 -0.70
C GLN A 34 15.73 -4.47 -0.06
N PRO A 35 16.98 -4.12 0.26
CA PRO A 35 17.81 -4.97 1.08
C PRO A 35 17.16 -5.05 2.46
N ALA A 36 16.88 -6.27 2.93
CA ALA A 36 16.50 -6.49 4.32
C ALA A 36 17.54 -5.78 5.20
N LEU A 37 17.10 -4.80 5.99
CA LEU A 37 17.97 -3.95 6.79
C LEU A 37 18.72 -4.85 7.79
N ARG A 38 19.95 -5.26 7.41
CA ARG A 38 20.83 -6.12 8.20
C ARG A 38 21.18 -5.40 9.51
N ALA A 39 20.47 -5.72 10.58
CA ALA A 39 21.02 -5.58 11.91
C ALA A 39 22.15 -6.63 12.05
N ALA A 40 23.39 -6.17 11.86
CA ALA A 40 24.67 -6.82 12.13
C ALA A 40 24.66 -8.34 12.42
N ALA A 41 24.76 -9.17 11.38
CA ALA A 41 25.51 -10.43 11.40
C ALA A 41 25.64 -11.00 9.97
N SER A 42 26.90 -11.21 9.58
CA SER A 42 27.41 -12.34 8.77
C SER A 42 26.63 -12.84 7.55
N VAL A 43 27.26 -12.68 6.38
CA VAL A 43 27.22 -13.54 5.17
C VAL A 43 26.10 -14.59 5.09
N ALA A 44 25.05 -14.23 4.35
CA ALA A 44 24.26 -15.12 3.52
C ALA A 44 23.68 -14.28 2.38
N THR A 45 23.84 -14.74 1.15
CA THR A 45 23.16 -14.22 -0.04
C THR A 45 21.70 -14.66 0.04
N SER A 46 20.96 -14.16 1.02
CA SER A 46 19.54 -14.44 1.14
C SER A 46 18.81 -13.51 0.18
N SER A 47 18.02 -14.08 -0.73
CA SER A 47 17.01 -13.34 -1.48
C SER A 47 16.25 -12.41 -0.53
N PRO A 48 15.89 -11.19 -0.95
CA PRO A 48 15.16 -10.28 -0.09
C PRO A 48 13.86 -10.96 0.36
N SER A 49 13.55 -10.89 1.66
CA SER A 49 12.35 -11.52 2.23
C SER A 49 11.05 -10.89 1.74
N TYR A 50 11.14 -9.77 1.04
CA TYR A 50 10.04 -9.13 0.34
C TYR A 50 10.52 -8.23 -0.81
N THR A 51 9.60 -7.87 -1.69
CA THR A 51 9.76 -6.89 -2.75
C THR A 51 8.93 -5.65 -2.43
N VAL A 52 9.40 -4.46 -2.85
CA VAL A 52 8.65 -3.22 -2.67
C VAL A 52 8.18 -2.71 -4.03
N HIS A 53 6.87 -2.50 -4.15
CA HIS A 53 6.25 -1.88 -5.31
C HIS A 53 5.83 -0.47 -4.92
N GLU A 54 6.45 0.53 -5.53
CA GLU A 54 6.10 1.93 -5.32
C GLU A 54 5.20 2.42 -6.46
N SER A 55 4.16 3.15 -6.09
CA SER A 55 3.24 3.83 -7.01
C SER A 55 2.87 5.20 -6.45
N THR A 56 2.66 6.18 -7.34
CA THR A 56 2.23 7.52 -6.94
C THR A 56 0.88 7.80 -7.59
N THR A 57 -0.11 8.16 -6.77
CA THR A 57 -1.45 8.55 -7.23
C THR A 57 -1.40 9.94 -7.87
N THR A 58 -2.35 10.25 -8.75
CA THR A 58 -2.51 11.60 -9.33
C THR A 58 -2.61 12.71 -8.28
N ASP A 59 -3.14 12.38 -7.10
CA ASP A 59 -3.26 13.29 -5.96
C ASP A 59 -1.95 13.47 -5.16
N GLY A 60 -0.83 12.93 -5.64
CA GLY A 60 0.48 13.08 -5.00
C GLY A 60 0.70 12.17 -3.79
N VAL A 61 -0.07 11.10 -3.66
CA VAL A 61 0.11 10.08 -2.60
C VAL A 61 1.05 9.00 -3.10
N THR A 62 2.21 8.86 -2.47
CA THR A 62 3.12 7.73 -2.66
C THR A 62 2.63 6.55 -1.83
N ILE A 63 2.45 5.41 -2.48
CA ILE A 63 2.02 4.15 -1.88
C ILE A 63 3.12 3.12 -2.13
N ARG A 64 3.56 2.44 -1.08
CA ARG A 64 4.52 1.35 -1.15
C ARG A 64 3.86 0.07 -0.67
N GLU A 65 3.93 -0.95 -1.51
CA GLU A 65 3.35 -2.27 -1.26
C GLU A 65 4.50 -3.26 -1.02
N TYR A 66 4.46 -3.97 0.10
CA TYR A 66 5.47 -4.93 0.49
C TYR A 66 4.94 -6.33 0.22
N ALA A 67 5.50 -7.01 -0.77
CA ALA A 67 5.06 -8.32 -1.21
C ALA A 67 6.07 -9.41 -0.85
N THR A 68 5.56 -10.55 -0.38
CA THR A 68 6.38 -11.75 -0.15
C THR A 68 6.84 -12.36 -1.49
N PRO A 69 7.83 -13.27 -1.51
CA PRO A 69 8.22 -14.02 -2.70
C PRO A 69 7.07 -14.84 -3.33
N SER A 70 6.02 -15.14 -2.55
CA SER A 70 4.76 -15.75 -3.03
C SER A 70 3.82 -14.75 -3.73
N ASN A 71 4.29 -13.52 -3.98
CA ASN A 71 3.56 -12.44 -4.62
C ASN A 71 2.30 -12.03 -3.86
N VAL A 72 2.39 -12.01 -2.52
CA VAL A 72 1.30 -11.58 -1.63
C VAL A 72 1.73 -10.33 -0.86
N VAL A 73 0.98 -9.24 -1.00
CA VAL A 73 1.18 -8.00 -0.25
C VAL A 73 0.81 -8.22 1.21
N PHE A 74 1.79 -8.17 2.11
CA PHE A 74 1.58 -8.35 3.54
C PHE A 74 1.53 -7.02 4.30
N ALA A 75 2.10 -5.97 3.72
CA ALA A 75 2.08 -4.62 4.28
C ALA A 75 1.98 -3.57 3.18
N VAL A 76 1.47 -2.41 3.54
CA VAL A 76 1.40 -1.21 2.70
C VAL A 76 1.74 0.02 3.54
N THR A 77 2.49 0.96 2.98
CA THR A 77 2.69 2.30 3.55
C THR A 77 2.22 3.35 2.56
N TRP A 78 1.79 4.49 3.08
CA TRP A 78 1.41 5.63 2.26
C TRP A 78 1.89 6.93 2.87
N GLN A 79 2.18 7.89 2.00
CA GLN A 79 2.53 9.25 2.36
C GLN A 79 2.07 10.22 1.27
N GLY A 80 1.42 11.32 1.66
CA GLY A 80 0.99 12.32 0.69
C GLY A 80 0.16 13.45 1.30
N PRO A 81 -0.30 14.39 0.46
CA PRO A 81 -1.11 15.53 0.90
C PRO A 81 -2.54 15.13 1.27
N THR A 82 -3.01 14.00 0.75
CA THR A 82 -4.34 13.43 0.98
C THR A 82 -4.23 11.98 1.42
N ARG A 83 -5.34 11.43 1.91
CA ARG A 83 -5.44 9.99 2.22
C ARG A 83 -5.78 9.23 0.93
N PRO A 84 -5.11 8.10 0.63
CA PRO A 84 -5.44 7.29 -0.54
C PRO A 84 -6.83 6.64 -0.40
N ASP A 85 -7.34 6.03 -1.47
CA ASP A 85 -8.54 5.18 -1.40
C ASP A 85 -8.26 3.95 -0.52
N MET A 86 -8.55 4.10 0.78
CA MET A 86 -8.33 3.06 1.79
C MET A 86 -9.19 1.82 1.53
N ARG A 87 -10.31 1.94 0.80
CA ARG A 87 -11.14 0.79 0.46
C ARG A 87 -10.45 -0.07 -0.60
N ALA A 88 -9.85 0.55 -1.60
CA ALA A 88 -9.04 -0.17 -2.59
C ALA A 88 -7.80 -0.80 -1.93
N LEU A 89 -7.07 -0.01 -1.13
CA LEU A 89 -5.80 -0.42 -0.52
C LEU A 89 -5.97 -1.55 0.50
N LEU A 90 -7.01 -1.52 1.34
CA LEU A 90 -7.20 -2.50 2.41
C LEU A 90 -8.16 -3.64 2.04
N GLY A 91 -9.04 -3.44 1.05
CA GLY A 91 -10.02 -4.42 0.60
C GLY A 91 -10.86 -4.97 1.76
N ARG A 92 -10.75 -6.28 2.01
CA ARG A 92 -11.49 -6.97 3.08
C ARG A 92 -11.22 -6.41 4.48
N TYR A 93 -10.09 -5.72 4.67
CA TYR A 93 -9.69 -5.12 5.95
C TYR A 93 -10.20 -3.69 6.14
N PHE A 94 -10.85 -3.11 5.13
CA PHE A 94 -11.41 -1.76 5.21
C PHE A 94 -12.40 -1.55 6.37
N PRO A 95 -13.29 -2.51 6.73
CA PRO A 95 -14.15 -2.36 7.90
C PRO A 95 -13.38 -2.12 9.21
N ASN A 96 -12.20 -2.75 9.37
CA ASN A 96 -11.35 -2.60 10.54
C ASN A 96 -10.81 -1.16 10.65
N PHE A 97 -10.46 -0.56 9.51
CA PHE A 97 -10.06 0.84 9.42
C PHE A 97 -11.19 1.80 9.80
N VAL A 98 -12.41 1.57 9.31
CA VAL A 98 -13.58 2.40 9.66
C VAL A 98 -13.87 2.32 11.16
N ALA A 99 -13.83 1.11 11.73
CA ALA A 99 -14.02 0.89 13.17
C ALA A 99 -12.93 1.58 14.01
N ALA A 100 -11.69 1.63 13.53
CA ALA A 100 -10.61 2.38 14.16
C ALA A 100 -10.88 3.89 14.17
N GLY A 101 -11.32 4.43 13.03
CA GLY A 101 -11.61 5.85 12.88
C GLY A 101 -12.75 6.33 13.77
N GLN A 102 -13.78 5.51 13.97
CA GLN A 102 -14.88 5.83 14.90
C GLN A 102 -14.42 5.91 16.36
N ARG A 103 -13.41 5.14 16.77
CA ARG A 103 -12.82 5.25 18.12
C ARG A 103 -12.02 6.54 18.26
N VAL A 104 -11.26 6.91 17.23
CA VAL A 104 -10.46 8.13 17.22
C VAL A 104 -11.32 9.38 17.10
N ALA A 105 -12.45 9.36 16.40
CA ALA A 105 -13.38 10.50 16.36
C ALA A 105 -13.93 10.88 17.76
N ARG A 106 -13.77 10.01 18.77
CA ARG A 106 -14.07 10.30 20.18
C ARG A 106 -12.87 10.87 20.95
N GLY A 107 -11.74 11.14 20.29
CA GLY A 107 -10.52 11.69 20.87
C GLY A 107 -9.69 12.51 19.87
N THR A 108 -8.52 12.95 20.29
CA THR A 108 -7.60 13.77 19.47
C THR A 108 -6.26 13.05 19.43
N GLY A 109 -6.13 12.04 18.58
CA GLY A 109 -4.96 11.19 18.57
C GLY A 109 -4.76 10.45 17.26
N PRO A 110 -3.61 9.82 17.07
CA PRO A 110 -3.35 9.02 15.89
C PRO A 110 -4.30 7.84 15.80
N MET A 111 -4.68 7.46 14.58
CA MET A 111 -5.55 6.32 14.38
C MET A 111 -4.72 5.04 14.37
N ILE A 112 -4.75 4.34 15.50
CA ILE A 112 -4.13 3.03 15.67
C ILE A 112 -5.24 2.01 15.85
N ALA A 113 -5.31 1.03 14.95
CA ALA A 113 -6.13 -0.16 15.14
C ALA A 113 -5.24 -1.39 15.23
N ARG A 114 -5.50 -2.18 16.26
CA ARG A 114 -4.91 -3.50 16.45
C ARG A 114 -6.07 -4.47 16.53
N ASP A 115 -6.44 -5.01 15.39
CA ASP A 115 -7.25 -6.22 15.33
C ASP A 115 -6.28 -7.36 15.03
N GLY A 116 -6.44 -8.55 15.61
CA GLY A 116 -5.43 -9.62 15.48
C GLY A 116 -5.09 -9.95 14.02
N GLU A 117 -6.02 -9.64 13.12
CA GLU A 117 -5.93 -9.82 11.68
C GLU A 117 -5.28 -8.64 10.92
N LEU A 118 -5.31 -7.43 11.47
CA LEU A 118 -4.80 -6.20 10.84
C LEU A 118 -4.26 -5.22 11.89
N GLN A 119 -3.00 -4.82 11.73
CA GLN A 119 -2.47 -3.65 12.39
C GLN A 119 -2.42 -2.48 11.42
N ILE A 120 -2.99 -1.36 11.82
CA ILE A 120 -3.01 -0.15 11.03
C ILE A 120 -2.69 1.05 11.91
N GLU A 121 -1.82 1.90 11.40
CA GLU A 121 -1.44 3.14 12.03
C GLU A 121 -1.52 4.23 10.98
N SER A 122 -2.39 5.21 11.22
CA SER A 122 -2.57 6.35 10.33
C SER A 122 -2.45 7.62 11.14
N PHE A 123 -1.58 8.51 10.66
CA PHE A 123 -1.26 9.78 11.26
C PHE A 123 -1.43 10.87 10.21
N GLY A 124 -1.69 12.08 10.66
CA GLY A 124 -1.66 13.22 9.75
C GLY A 124 -2.57 14.35 10.16
N HIS A 125 -2.22 15.51 9.64
CA HIS A 125 -3.06 16.69 9.63
C HIS A 125 -3.54 16.94 8.19
N PRO A 126 -4.56 17.76 7.98
CA PRO A 126 -4.92 18.19 6.63
C PRO A 126 -3.68 18.66 5.85
N GLY A 127 -3.39 18.02 4.70
CA GLY A 127 -2.23 18.32 3.86
C GLY A 127 -0.96 17.50 4.12
N VAL A 128 -0.89 16.70 5.19
CA VAL A 128 0.22 15.77 5.45
C VAL A 128 -0.32 14.50 6.10
N PHE A 129 -0.62 13.49 5.28
CA PHE A 129 -1.06 12.18 5.72
C PHE A 129 0.04 11.15 5.51
N SER A 130 0.21 10.29 6.51
CA SER A 130 1.05 9.12 6.41
C SER A 130 0.48 7.95 7.20
N GLY A 131 0.90 6.75 6.88
CA GLY A 131 0.50 5.59 7.64
C GLY A 131 1.04 4.30 7.07
N ARG A 132 0.76 3.24 7.82
CA ARG A 132 1.09 1.87 7.46
C ARG A 132 -0.03 0.94 7.87
N ALA A 133 -0.21 -0.11 7.10
CA ALA A 133 -1.08 -1.22 7.43
C ALA A 133 -0.39 -2.52 7.10
N TYR A 134 -0.50 -3.51 7.98
CA TYR A 134 0.07 -4.83 7.76
C TYR A 134 -0.76 -5.91 8.42
N VAL A 135 -0.64 -7.12 7.88
CA VAL A 135 -1.32 -8.32 8.37
C VAL A 135 -0.28 -9.15 9.14
N PRO A 136 -0.32 -9.20 10.48
CA PRO A 136 0.73 -9.85 11.28
C PRO A 136 1.04 -11.29 10.87
N ARG A 137 0.01 -12.07 10.50
CA ARG A 137 0.16 -13.47 10.05
C ARG A 137 0.87 -13.63 8.69
N LEU A 138 0.98 -12.57 7.90
CA LEU A 138 1.63 -12.58 6.58
C LEU A 138 3.03 -11.95 6.61
N VAL A 139 3.44 -11.37 7.75
CA VAL A 139 4.77 -10.78 7.90
C VAL A 139 5.82 -11.90 7.91
N PRO A 140 6.85 -11.85 7.03
CA PRO A 140 7.94 -12.81 7.09
C PRO A 140 8.68 -12.75 8.43
N VAL A 141 9.15 -13.90 8.92
CA VAL A 141 9.75 -14.05 10.27
C VAL A 141 10.96 -13.15 10.52
N ASP A 142 11.66 -12.75 9.46
CA ASP A 142 12.86 -11.92 9.50
C ASP A 142 12.58 -10.42 9.32
N VAL A 143 11.31 -10.04 9.07
CA VAL A 143 10.92 -8.65 8.81
C VAL A 143 10.49 -7.96 10.10
N LYS A 144 11.21 -6.90 10.46
CA LYS A 144 10.79 -5.95 11.50
C LYS A 144 9.81 -4.94 10.90
N VAL A 145 8.56 -4.95 11.35
CA VAL A 145 7.49 -4.07 10.83
C VAL A 145 7.78 -2.58 11.07
N GLU A 146 8.62 -2.26 12.05
CA GLU A 146 9.07 -0.89 12.33
C GLU A 146 10.01 -0.34 11.25
N ALA A 147 10.63 -1.21 10.46
CA ALA A 147 11.52 -0.83 9.37
C ALA A 147 10.76 -0.49 8.06
N LEU A 148 9.44 -0.69 8.01
CA LEU A 148 8.62 -0.38 6.84
C LEU A 148 8.33 1.12 6.77
N GLN A 149 8.62 1.74 5.63
CA GLN A 149 8.54 3.19 5.36
C GLN A 149 7.97 3.48 3.99
#